data_AF-A0A7X9JC16-F1
#
_entry.id   AF-A0A7X9JC16-F1
#
_cell.length_a   1.000
_cell.length_b   1.000
_cell.length_c   1.000
_cell.angle_alpha   90.00
_cell.angle_beta   90.00
_cell.angle_gamma   90.00
#
_symmetry.space_group_name_H-M   'P 1'
#
loop_
_entity.id
_entity.type
_entity.pdbx_description
1 polymer ?
#
loop_
_entity_poly.entity_id
_entity_poly.type
_entity_poly.pdbx_seq_one_letter_code
_entity_poly.pdbx_strand_id
1 'polypeptide(L)'
;MPFGKYHGCELHELPDSYVKWLWLKVDLREPLRNEILREYKLRFDYGNRPNKETALTTIDANRIKQIYRNLACQYHPDRIGGNGDVMKGINVFYEAIKT
;
A
#
# COMPACT_ATOMS: atom_id res chain seq x y z
N MET A 1 7.25 -9.11 -28.79
CA MET A 1 6.01 -9.08 -27.97
C MET A 1 6.39 -9.33 -26.52
N PRO A 2 6.17 -8.38 -25.57
CA PRO A 2 6.79 -8.43 -24.24
C PRO A 2 6.12 -9.38 -23.24
N PHE A 3 4.91 -9.88 -23.54
CA PHE A 3 4.08 -10.62 -22.58
C PHE A 3 4.31 -12.13 -22.55
N GLY A 4 5.37 -12.65 -23.20
CA GLY A 4 5.54 -14.07 -23.56
C GLY A 4 5.07 -15.11 -22.52
N LYS A 5 5.45 -14.97 -21.25
CA LYS A 5 5.09 -15.93 -20.19
C LYS A 5 3.65 -15.75 -19.63
N TYR A 6 3.07 -14.56 -19.76
CA TYR A 6 1.75 -14.21 -19.21
C TYR A 6 0.76 -13.82 -20.30
N HIS A 7 0.98 -14.33 -21.52
CA HIS A 7 0.10 -14.07 -22.65
C HIS A 7 -1.24 -14.79 -22.45
N GLY A 8 -2.32 -14.03 -22.36
CA GLY A 8 -3.66 -14.57 -22.10
C GLY A 8 -4.03 -14.70 -20.62
N CYS A 9 -3.14 -14.34 -19.70
CA CYS A 9 -3.48 -14.22 -18.28
C CYS A 9 -4.24 -12.92 -18.02
N GLU A 10 -5.16 -12.95 -17.05
CA GLU A 10 -5.87 -11.75 -16.63
C GLU A 10 -4.92 -10.82 -15.85
N LEU A 11 -5.10 -9.50 -15.99
CA LEU A 11 -4.17 -8.50 -15.42
C LEU A 11 -4.02 -8.65 -13.90
N HIS A 12 -5.08 -9.10 -13.22
CA HIS A 12 -5.10 -9.30 -11.77
C HIS A 12 -4.35 -10.55 -11.31
N GLU A 13 -4.11 -11.52 -12.20
CA GLU A 13 -3.33 -12.72 -11.90
C GLU A 13 -1.82 -12.50 -12.05
N LEU A 14 -1.42 -11.39 -12.69
CA LEU A 14 -0.02 -11.05 -12.86
C LEU A 14 0.64 -10.82 -11.50
N PRO A 15 1.89 -11.27 -11.29
CA PRO A 15 2.63 -10.95 -10.08
C PRO A 15 2.89 -9.45 -9.94
N ASP A 16 2.87 -8.93 -8.71
CA ASP A 16 3.14 -7.53 -8.38
C ASP A 16 4.47 -7.03 -8.97
N SER A 17 5.51 -7.86 -8.89
CA SER A 17 6.82 -7.58 -9.47
C SER A 17 6.78 -7.43 -10.99
N TYR A 18 5.88 -8.17 -11.66
CA TYR A 18 5.71 -8.14 -13.11
C TYR A 18 4.91 -6.92 -13.56
N VAL A 19 3.83 -6.56 -12.86
CA VAL A 19 3.06 -5.33 -13.12
C VAL A 19 3.94 -4.09 -12.92
N LYS A 20 4.76 -4.08 -11.87
CA LYS A 20 5.72 -3.00 -11.61
C LYS A 20 6.80 -2.90 -12.69
N TRP A 21 7.30 -4.03 -13.19
CA TRP A 21 8.24 -4.07 -14.30
C TRP A 21 7.61 -3.53 -15.59
N LEU A 22 6.37 -3.93 -15.90
CA LEU A 22 5.62 -3.45 -17.06
C LEU A 22 5.42 -1.94 -17.02
N TRP A 23 5.10 -1.38 -15.85
CA TRP A 23 4.90 0.07 -15.72
C TRP A 23 6.21 0.88 -15.81
N LEU A 24 7.30 0.39 -15.20
CA LEU A 24 8.54 1.18 -15.06
C LEU A 24 9.54 0.99 -16.21
N LYS A 25 9.54 -0.16 -16.88
CA LYS A 25 10.59 -0.53 -17.83
C LYS A 25 10.10 -0.77 -19.25
N VAL A 26 8.79 -0.91 -19.47
CA VAL A 26 8.24 -1.23 -20.79
C VAL A 26 7.45 -0.04 -21.31
N ASP A 27 7.79 0.39 -22.52
CA ASP A 27 7.00 1.38 -23.24
C ASP A 27 5.75 0.70 -23.83
N LEU A 28 4.64 0.83 -23.11
CA LEU A 28 3.35 0.22 -23.45
C LEU A 28 2.54 1.17 -24.34
N ARG A 29 1.99 0.65 -25.44
CA ARG A 29 1.00 1.38 -26.24
C ARG A 29 -0.39 1.34 -25.60
N GLU A 30 -1.19 2.34 -25.91
CA GLU A 30 -2.63 2.33 -25.60
C GLU A 30 -3.33 1.23 -26.41
N PRO A 31 -4.40 0.60 -25.87
CA PRO A 31 -5.07 0.87 -24.59
C PRO A 31 -4.41 0.21 -23.37
N LEU A 32 -3.48 -0.72 -23.58
CA LEU A 32 -2.92 -1.59 -22.54
C LEU A 32 -2.16 -0.82 -21.44
N ARG A 33 -1.52 0.29 -21.80
CA ARG A 33 -0.88 1.19 -20.84
C ARG A 33 -1.85 1.71 -19.78
N ASN A 34 -3.09 2.05 -20.16
CA ASN A 34 -4.09 2.56 -19.22
C ASN A 34 -4.59 1.46 -18.28
N GLU A 35 -4.74 0.23 -18.76
CA GLU A 35 -5.14 -0.90 -17.92
C GLU A 35 -4.04 -1.26 -16.91
N ILE A 36 -2.77 -1.33 -17.33
CA ILE A 36 -1.65 -1.55 -16.41
C ILE A 36 -1.54 -0.41 -15.39
N LEU A 37 -1.77 0.84 -15.79
CA LEU A 37 -1.79 1.97 -14.87
C LEU A 37 -2.92 1.88 -13.84
N ARG A 38 -4.12 1.48 -14.25
CA ARG A 38 -5.25 1.23 -13.34
C ARG A 38 -4.90 0.15 -12.33
N GLU A 39 -4.41 -0.99 -12.80
CA GLU A 39 -4.01 -2.12 -11.95
C GLU A 39 -2.85 -1.74 -11.01
N TYR A 40 -1.86 -1.01 -11.51
CA TYR A 40 -0.74 -0.51 -10.72
C TYR A 40 -1.21 0.44 -9.61
N LYS A 41 -2.15 1.36 -9.92
CA LYS A 41 -2.76 2.22 -8.91
C LYS A 41 -3.55 1.40 -7.88
N LEU A 42 -4.36 0.45 -8.31
CA LEU A 42 -5.13 -0.40 -7.39
C LEU A 42 -4.24 -1.20 -6.41
N ARG A 43 -3.08 -1.67 -6.86
CA ARG A 43 -2.17 -2.50 -6.06
C ARG A 43 -1.19 -1.72 -5.20
N PHE A 44 -0.65 -0.63 -5.72
CA PHE A 44 0.47 0.09 -5.09
C PHE A 44 0.09 1.45 -4.51
N ASP A 45 -1.10 1.98 -4.84
CA ASP A 45 -1.63 3.18 -4.19
C ASP A 45 -2.30 2.80 -2.86
N TYR A 46 -1.46 2.51 -1.86
CA TYR A 46 -1.90 2.21 -0.48
C TYR A 46 -2.76 3.33 0.13
N GLY A 47 -2.80 4.53 -0.46
CA GLY A 47 -3.61 5.66 -0.02
C GLY A 47 -5.05 5.68 -0.56
N ASN A 48 -5.37 4.89 -1.58
CA ASN A 48 -6.61 5.07 -2.34
C ASN A 48 -7.27 3.74 -2.79
N ARG A 49 -7.26 2.73 -1.91
CA ARG A 49 -8.29 1.69 -2.03
C ARG A 49 -9.64 2.38 -1.90
N PRO A 50 -10.56 2.32 -2.90
CA PRO A 50 -11.95 2.56 -2.62
C PRO A 50 -12.30 1.52 -1.56
N ASN A 51 -12.48 2.02 -0.35
CA ASN A 51 -13.04 1.28 0.75
C ASN A 51 -14.32 0.67 0.19
N LYS A 52 -14.29 -0.63 -0.12
CA LYS A 52 -15.52 -1.37 -0.41
C LYS A 52 -16.40 -1.07 0.78
N GLU A 53 -17.43 -0.30 0.52
CA GLU A 53 -18.42 0.18 1.47
C GLU A 53 -18.99 -1.05 2.18
N THR A 54 -18.35 -1.43 3.28
CA THR A 54 -18.79 -2.51 4.13
C THR A 54 -18.36 -2.15 5.54
N ALA A 55 -19.34 -1.62 6.26
CA ALA A 55 -19.41 -1.56 7.71
C ALA A 55 -18.39 -0.63 8.41
N LEU A 56 -18.87 0.59 8.63
CA LEU A 56 -18.37 1.61 9.55
C LEU A 56 -18.44 1.19 11.05
N THR A 57 -18.20 -0.09 11.39
CA THR A 57 -18.39 -0.59 12.76
C THR A 57 -17.18 -1.25 13.40
N THR A 58 -16.07 -1.44 12.69
CA THR A 58 -14.85 -1.94 13.34
C THR A 58 -13.65 -1.24 12.73
N ILE A 59 -12.93 -0.46 13.52
CA ILE A 59 -11.64 0.06 13.10
C ILE A 59 -10.75 -1.16 12.84
N ASP A 60 -10.44 -1.41 11.56
CA ASP A 60 -9.64 -2.57 11.14
C ASP A 60 -8.28 -2.55 11.85
N ALA A 61 -8.04 -3.56 12.70
CA ALA A 61 -6.81 -3.71 13.47
C ALA A 61 -5.56 -3.67 12.57
N ASN A 62 -5.65 -4.12 11.31
CA ASN A 62 -4.54 -4.03 10.36
C ASN A 62 -4.26 -2.58 9.96
N ARG A 63 -5.31 -1.77 9.79
CA ARG A 63 -5.18 -0.34 9.47
C ARG A 63 -4.59 0.44 10.64
N ILE A 64 -5.00 0.14 11.87
CA ILE A 64 -4.41 0.74 13.09
C ILE A 64 -2.92 0.38 13.20
N LYS A 65 -2.58 -0.89 12.99
CA LYS A 65 -1.18 -1.36 13.01
C LYS A 65 -0.33 -0.69 11.93
N GLN A 66 -0.89 -0.44 10.75
CA GLN A 66 -0.19 0.26 9.66
C GLN A 66 0.07 1.73 10.01
N ILE A 67 -0.93 2.43 10.56
CA ILE A 67 -0.80 3.81 11.03
C ILE A 67 0.25 3.89 12.15
N TYR A 68 0.20 2.98 13.12
CA TYR A 68 1.21 2.88 14.19
C TYR A 68 2.63 2.72 13.63
N ARG A 69 2.84 1.79 12.69
CA ARG A 69 4.17 1.58 12.09
C ARG A 69 4.68 2.82 11.36
N ASN A 70 3.81 3.54 10.65
CA ASN A 70 4.18 4.78 9.96
C ASN A 70 4.57 5.87 10.95
N LEU A 71 3.77 6.09 12.00
CA LEU A 71 4.06 7.08 13.04
C LEU A 71 5.31 6.73 13.84
N ALA A 72 5.48 5.46 14.21
CA ALA A 72 6.67 4.97 14.88
C ALA A 72 7.92 5.18 14.02
N CYS A 73 7.83 4.91 12.71
CA CYS A 73 8.92 5.23 11.79
C CYS A 73 9.17 6.74 11.72
N GLN A 74 8.15 7.59 11.71
CA GLN A 74 8.33 9.04 11.58
C GLN A 74 8.94 9.68 12.83
N TYR A 75 8.51 9.26 14.02
CA TYR A 75 8.87 9.89 15.29
C TYR A 75 9.87 9.08 16.14
N HIS A 76 10.43 7.99 15.59
CA HIS A 76 11.40 7.16 16.31
C HIS A 76 12.56 7.99 16.86
N PRO A 77 12.95 7.83 18.14
CA PRO A 77 14.05 8.61 18.74
C PRO A 77 15.39 8.43 18.00
N ASP A 78 15.60 7.28 17.35
CA ASP A 78 16.82 7.01 16.56
C ASP A 78 16.83 7.69 15.17
N ARG A 79 15.77 8.42 14.80
CA ARG A 79 15.75 9.22 13.57
C ARG A 79 16.08 10.68 13.86
N ILE A 80 16.77 11.31 12.92
CA ILE A 80 17.05 12.76 12.96
C ILE A 80 15.71 13.51 12.96
N GLY A 81 15.42 14.26 14.03
CA GLY A 81 14.14 14.91 14.25
C GLY A 81 13.07 14.04 14.93
N GLY A 82 13.44 12.85 15.39
CA GLY A 82 12.62 12.00 16.24
C GLY A 82 12.30 12.64 17.57
N ASN A 83 11.11 12.35 18.11
CA ASN A 83 10.67 12.89 19.39
C ASN A 83 10.18 11.76 20.28
N GLY A 84 11.00 11.43 21.29
CA GLY A 84 10.73 10.34 22.23
C GLY A 84 9.44 10.54 23.02
N ASP A 85 9.02 11.77 23.31
CA ASP A 85 7.78 12.04 24.04
C ASP A 85 6.55 11.84 23.15
N VAL A 86 6.64 12.20 21.87
CA VAL A 86 5.60 11.88 20.88
C VAL A 86 5.50 10.37 20.68
N MET A 87 6.63 9.66 20.64
CA MET A 87 6.67 8.20 20.54
C MET A 87 6.03 7.51 21.75
N LYS A 88 6.25 8.02 22.98
CA LYS A 88 5.55 7.53 24.19
C LYS A 88 4.04 7.70 24.06
N GLY A 89 3.56 8.84 23.59
CA GLY A 89 2.13 9.10 23.39
C GLY A 89 1.50 8.13 22.37
N ILE A 90 2.20 7.86 21.26
CA ILE A 90 1.76 6.89 20.24
C ILE A 90 1.68 5.48 20.82
N ASN A 91 2.66 5.06 21.64
CA ASN A 91 2.66 3.75 22.28
C ASN A 91 1.49 3.59 23.27
N VAL A 92 1.24 4.60 24.11
CA VAL A 92 0.12 4.60 25.07
C VAL A 92 -1.22 4.46 24.35
N PHE A 93 -1.41 5.22 23.26
CA PHE A 93 -2.62 5.15 22.45
C PHE A 93 -2.79 3.77 21.79
N TYR A 94 -1.71 3.19 21.26
CA TYR A 94 -1.77 1.88 20.62
C TYR A 94 -2.12 0.77 21.62
N GLU A 95 -1.53 0.78 22.82
CA GLU A 95 -1.84 -0.18 23.87
C GLU A 95 -3.30 -0.06 24.36
N ALA A 96 -3.85 1.16 24.46
CA ALA A 96 -5.26 1.36 24.83
C ALA A 96 -6.26 0.78 23.82
N ILE A 97 -5.88 0.72 22.54
CA ILE A 97 -6.75 0.23 21.45
C ILE A 97 -6.60 -1.28 21.24
N LYS A 98 -5.48 -1.87 21.65
CA LYS A 98 -5.15 -3.30 21.46
C LYS A 98 -5.91 -4.25 22.41
N THR A 99 -6.99 -3.79 23.03
CA THR A 99 -7.86 -4.59 23.93
C THR A 99 -8.56 -5.70 23.15
#